data_AF-C4M5W9-F1
#
_entry.id   AF-C4M5W9-F1
#
_cell.length_a   1.000
_cell.length_b   1.000
_cell.length_c   1.000
_cell.angle_alpha   90.00
_cell.angle_beta   90.00
_cell.angle_gamma   90.00
#
_symmetry.space_group_name_H-M   'P 1'
#
loop_
_entity.id
_entity.type
_entity.pdbx_description
1 polymer ?
#
loop_
_entity_poly.entity_id
_entity_poly.type
_entity_poly.pdbx_seq_one_letter_code
_entity_poly.pdbx_strand_id
1 'polypeptide(L)'
;MSVPEDKPKQTKFLLIGETGTGKSSLGNFILKNDVFTVSDSTISETRDVVGENGKGDRKDLIVIDTPSLQESKEFNENFLNGIVDIVKEQGGINGIVIVLNYNTNRISNNIKIMIQIMSKIFPSHDFLKHICIVWNKCYYSISDRQLTNQKEIKRNEFLPELLRLTEIFTGAEENIDIPMYYVDSQPDEERDNIRSEEEIERLIKWGRRITPINIDTSNLEKAPVIEVKEETESMGNTGKYIKTQFKWMRREIGIGNNGEIKYGEWEIVKVMSNEKQSSNPLKTVIAIGAIIITVGAIGAIIFCFSKR
;
A
#
# COMPACT_ATOMS: atom_id res chain seq x y z
N MET A 1 -22.25 8.19 -43.46
CA MET A 1 -21.60 8.72 -42.26
C MET A 1 -21.72 7.66 -41.20
N SER A 2 -20.64 6.94 -40.90
CA SER A 2 -20.60 5.99 -39.80
C SER A 2 -20.76 6.75 -38.49
N VAL A 3 -21.79 6.43 -37.73
CA VAL A 3 -21.93 6.87 -36.33
C VAL A 3 -20.65 6.44 -35.61
N PRO A 4 -19.96 7.32 -34.86
CA PRO A 4 -18.81 6.91 -34.07
C PRO A 4 -19.29 5.82 -33.11
N GLU A 5 -18.71 4.63 -33.21
CA GLU A 5 -18.93 3.57 -32.23
C GLU A 5 -18.48 4.14 -30.88
N ASP A 6 -19.43 4.30 -29.96
CA ASP A 6 -19.17 4.81 -28.62
C ASP A 6 -18.26 3.78 -27.93
N LYS A 7 -16.95 4.09 -27.84
CA LYS A 7 -16.00 3.17 -27.21
C LYS A 7 -16.52 2.88 -25.80
N PRO A 8 -16.63 1.60 -25.39
CA PRO A 8 -17.14 1.27 -24.07
C PRO A 8 -16.30 1.98 -23.01
N LYS A 9 -16.96 2.64 -22.06
CA LYS A 9 -16.31 3.39 -20.98
C LYS A 9 -15.42 2.44 -20.19
N GLN A 10 -14.10 2.61 -20.32
CA GLN A 10 -13.13 1.79 -19.60
C GLN A 10 -13.18 2.07 -18.10
N THR A 11 -13.03 1.02 -17.29
CA THR A 11 -12.90 1.11 -15.83
C THR A 11 -11.48 0.75 -15.42
N LYS A 12 -10.82 1.65 -14.69
CA LYS A 12 -9.38 1.57 -14.37
C LYS A 12 -9.16 1.43 -12.87
N PHE A 13 -8.41 0.42 -12.47
CA PHE A 13 -8.05 0.17 -11.07
C PHE A 13 -6.54 0.27 -10.86
N LEU A 14 -6.11 1.08 -9.90
CA LEU A 14 -4.72 1.16 -9.44
C LEU A 14 -4.54 0.26 -8.21
N LEU A 15 -3.68 -0.75 -8.28
CA LEU A 15 -3.44 -1.66 -7.16
C LEU A 15 -2.26 -1.18 -6.32
N ILE A 16 -2.43 -1.03 -5.01
CA ILE A 16 -1.35 -0.63 -4.10
C ILE A 16 -1.30 -1.56 -2.90
N GLY A 17 -0.12 -1.79 -2.33
CA GLY A 17 0.06 -2.71 -1.21
C GLY A 17 1.49 -3.22 -1.07
N GLU A 18 1.75 -3.99 -0.01
CA GLU A 18 3.09 -4.50 0.27
C GLU A 18 3.52 -5.65 -0.66
N THR A 19 4.80 -6.02 -0.56
CA THR A 19 5.32 -7.22 -1.24
C THR A 19 4.64 -8.46 -0.68
N GLY A 20 4.26 -9.38 -1.57
CA GLY A 20 3.65 -10.66 -1.17
C GLY A 20 2.19 -10.58 -0.71
N THR A 21 1.51 -9.43 -0.82
CA THR A 21 0.05 -9.35 -0.60
C THR A 21 -0.77 -9.88 -1.78
N GLY A 22 -0.11 -10.21 -2.91
CA GLY A 22 -0.74 -10.77 -4.10
C GLY A 22 -1.41 -9.74 -5.00
N LYS A 23 -0.81 -8.55 -5.16
CA LYS A 23 -1.29 -7.49 -6.07
C LYS A 23 -1.40 -7.98 -7.52
N SER A 24 -0.29 -8.49 -8.06
CA SER A 24 -0.23 -9.02 -9.43
C SER A 24 -1.21 -10.17 -9.64
N SER A 25 -1.30 -11.09 -8.67
CA SER A 25 -2.28 -12.18 -8.71
C SER A 25 -3.73 -11.68 -8.70
N LEU A 26 -4.03 -10.70 -7.85
CA LEU A 26 -5.33 -10.04 -7.82
C LEU A 26 -5.61 -9.32 -9.14
N GLY A 27 -4.61 -8.68 -9.74
CA GLY A 27 -4.72 -8.04 -11.04
C GLY A 27 -5.12 -9.03 -12.13
N ASN A 28 -4.42 -10.17 -12.22
CA ASN A 28 -4.78 -11.23 -13.16
C ASN A 28 -6.19 -11.76 -12.91
N PHE A 29 -6.56 -11.95 -11.64
CA PHE A 29 -7.88 -12.41 -11.23
C PHE A 29 -8.98 -11.41 -11.61
N ILE A 30 -8.79 -10.11 -11.37
CA ILE A 30 -9.70 -9.05 -11.81
C ILE A 30 -9.82 -9.05 -13.34
N LEU A 31 -8.71 -9.13 -14.06
CA LEU A 31 -8.68 -9.07 -15.53
C LEU A 31 -9.19 -10.35 -16.21
N LYS A 32 -9.36 -11.44 -15.45
CA LYS A 32 -9.45 -12.82 -15.95
C LYS A 32 -8.29 -13.14 -16.90
N ASN A 33 -7.13 -12.54 -16.78
CA ASN A 33 -6.05 -12.61 -17.77
C ASN A 33 -4.68 -12.72 -17.09
N ASP A 34 -3.83 -13.65 -17.52
CA ASP A 34 -2.52 -13.90 -16.90
C ASP A 34 -1.45 -13.02 -17.55
N VAL A 35 -1.50 -11.72 -17.25
CA VAL A 35 -0.66 -10.68 -17.86
C VAL A 35 0.43 -10.19 -16.94
N PHE A 36 0.19 -10.19 -15.63
CA PHE A 36 1.19 -9.88 -14.63
C PHE A 36 1.93 -11.15 -14.20
N THR A 37 3.25 -11.04 -14.09
CA THR A 37 4.07 -12.14 -13.59
C THR A 37 3.86 -12.30 -12.09
N VAL A 38 3.57 -13.52 -11.64
CA VAL A 38 3.35 -13.85 -10.22
C VAL A 38 4.46 -14.76 -9.73
N SER A 39 5.00 -14.47 -8.55
CA SER A 39 6.04 -15.24 -7.89
C SER A 39 5.79 -15.32 -6.39
N ASP A 40 6.09 -16.47 -5.78
CA ASP A 40 6.05 -16.67 -4.33
C ASP A 40 7.33 -16.17 -3.63
N SER A 41 8.25 -15.55 -4.37
CA SER A 41 9.48 -15.03 -3.79
C SER A 41 9.21 -13.86 -2.83
N THR A 42 10.07 -13.71 -1.82
CA THR A 42 10.03 -12.57 -0.89
C THR A 42 10.56 -11.27 -1.53
N ILE A 43 11.11 -11.35 -2.74
CA ILE A 43 11.65 -10.22 -3.50
C ILE A 43 10.59 -9.75 -4.50
N SER A 44 10.39 -8.45 -4.61
CA SER A 44 9.47 -7.87 -5.60
C SER A 44 10.02 -8.11 -7.01
N GLU A 45 9.30 -8.88 -7.83
CA GLU A 45 9.59 -9.06 -9.25
C GLU A 45 9.07 -7.89 -10.09
N THR A 46 7.96 -7.27 -9.68
CA THR A 46 7.42 -6.08 -10.35
C THR A 46 8.36 -4.90 -10.10
N ARG A 47 9.07 -4.48 -11.15
CA ARG A 47 10.02 -3.37 -11.13
C ARG A 47 9.45 -2.08 -11.72
N ASP A 48 8.46 -2.21 -12.59
CA ASP A 48 7.83 -1.10 -13.30
C ASP A 48 6.32 -1.05 -13.01
N VAL A 49 5.74 0.14 -13.16
CA VAL A 49 4.28 0.33 -13.09
C VAL A 49 3.68 -0.06 -14.45
N VAL A 50 2.79 -1.05 -14.47
CA VAL A 50 2.27 -1.63 -15.71
C VAL A 50 0.75 -1.65 -15.70
N GLY A 51 0.14 -1.16 -16.77
CA GLY A 51 -1.31 -1.16 -16.99
C GLY A 51 -1.71 -2.19 -18.06
N GLU A 52 -2.56 -3.15 -17.70
CA GLU A 52 -2.98 -4.23 -18.60
C GLU A 52 -4.50 -4.33 -18.73
N ASN A 53 -4.94 -4.87 -19.87
CA ASN A 53 -6.36 -5.00 -20.20
C ASN A 53 -6.91 -6.40 -19.87
N GLY A 54 -8.19 -6.43 -19.54
CA GLY A 54 -8.89 -7.69 -19.30
C GLY A 54 -9.23 -8.45 -20.57
N LYS A 55 -9.69 -9.70 -20.41
CA LYS A 55 -10.15 -10.54 -21.53
C LYS A 55 -11.64 -10.81 -21.44
N GLY A 56 -12.24 -11.18 -22.57
CA GLY A 56 -13.66 -11.58 -22.64
C GLY A 56 -14.64 -10.50 -22.18
N ASP A 57 -15.43 -10.83 -21.16
CA ASP A 57 -16.42 -9.94 -20.52
C ASP A 57 -15.80 -8.81 -19.68
N ARG A 58 -14.49 -8.88 -19.42
CA ARG A 58 -13.72 -7.89 -18.66
C ARG A 58 -12.76 -7.06 -19.52
N LYS A 59 -12.93 -7.06 -20.86
CA LYS A 59 -12.11 -6.30 -21.82
C LYS A 59 -12.19 -4.77 -21.68
N ASP A 60 -13.21 -4.28 -20.97
CA ASP A 60 -13.39 -2.88 -20.62
C ASP A 60 -12.60 -2.48 -19.36
N LEU A 61 -11.95 -3.44 -18.68
CA LEU A 61 -11.17 -3.20 -17.47
C LEU A 61 -9.70 -3.00 -17.82
N ILE A 62 -9.10 -2.04 -17.12
CA ILE A 62 -7.65 -1.87 -17.03
C ILE A 62 -7.26 -1.99 -15.56
N VAL A 63 -6.24 -2.80 -15.28
CA VAL A 63 -5.61 -2.85 -13.96
C VAL A 63 -4.20 -2.32 -14.11
N ILE A 64 -3.84 -1.39 -13.24
CA ILE A 64 -2.49 -0.86 -13.10
C ILE A 64 -1.89 -1.57 -11.88
N ASP A 65 -1.00 -2.52 -12.14
CA ASP A 65 -0.20 -3.15 -11.09
C ASP A 65 1.01 -2.27 -10.79
N THR A 66 1.32 -2.16 -9.50
CA THR A 66 2.38 -1.27 -9.03
C THR A 66 3.41 -2.07 -8.23
N PRO A 67 4.71 -1.75 -8.35
CA PRO A 67 5.71 -2.24 -7.41
C PRO A 67 5.35 -1.97 -5.95
N SER A 68 6.00 -2.68 -5.03
CA SER A 68 5.95 -2.34 -3.61
C SER A 68 6.98 -1.26 -3.27
N LEU A 69 6.72 -0.46 -2.23
CA LEU A 69 7.74 0.43 -1.66
C LEU A 69 8.96 -0.38 -1.19
N GLN A 70 10.15 0.07 -1.58
CA GLN A 70 11.44 -0.51 -1.24
C GLN A 70 12.24 0.42 -0.32
N GLU A 71 13.38 -0.05 0.18
CA GLU A 71 14.25 0.77 1.04
C GLU A 71 14.97 1.89 0.27
N SER A 72 15.27 1.68 -1.01
CA SER A 72 16.03 2.65 -1.79
C SER A 72 15.15 3.83 -2.22
N LYS A 73 15.67 5.03 -1.98
CA LYS A 73 15.04 6.31 -2.31
C LYS A 73 14.73 6.42 -3.80
N GLU A 74 15.74 6.18 -4.65
CA GLU A 74 15.64 6.29 -6.11
C GLU A 74 14.56 5.36 -6.67
N PHE A 75 14.44 4.14 -6.13
CA PHE A 75 13.40 3.21 -6.55
C PHE A 75 12.01 3.76 -6.21
N ASN A 76 11.82 4.28 -5.00
CA ASN A 76 10.53 4.83 -4.58
C ASN A 76 10.13 6.08 -5.36
N GLU A 77 11.09 6.96 -5.69
CA GLU A 77 10.86 8.11 -6.57
C GLU A 77 10.40 7.68 -7.96
N ASN A 78 11.17 6.81 -8.63
CA ASN A 78 10.84 6.32 -9.97
C ASN A 78 9.49 5.61 -10.00
N PHE A 79 9.24 4.78 -8.99
CA PHE A 79 8.00 4.05 -8.79
C PHE A 79 6.78 4.98 -8.69
N LEU A 80 6.81 5.96 -7.79
CA LEU A 80 5.65 6.82 -7.57
C LEU A 80 5.45 7.80 -8.73
N ASN A 81 6.53 8.28 -9.37
CA ASN A 81 6.42 9.07 -10.58
C ASN A 81 5.84 8.24 -11.75
N GLY A 82 6.19 6.97 -11.86
CA GLY A 82 5.56 6.05 -12.82
C GLY A 82 4.06 5.89 -12.62
N ILE A 83 3.57 5.91 -11.36
CA ILE A 83 2.13 5.93 -11.06
C ILE A 83 1.50 7.25 -11.57
N VAL A 84 2.16 8.38 -11.34
CA VAL A 84 1.68 9.69 -11.80
C VAL A 84 1.58 9.73 -13.33
N ASP A 85 2.59 9.22 -14.02
CA ASP A 85 2.66 9.21 -15.49
C ASP A 85 1.57 8.30 -16.07
N ILE A 86 1.46 7.05 -15.60
CA ILE A 86 0.44 6.14 -16.13
C ILE A 86 -0.98 6.63 -15.83
N VAL A 87 -1.24 7.24 -14.68
CA VAL A 87 -2.57 7.81 -14.38
C VAL A 87 -2.90 8.94 -15.35
N LYS A 88 -1.94 9.80 -15.69
CA LYS A 88 -2.12 10.86 -16.69
C LYS A 88 -2.35 10.30 -18.08
N GLU A 89 -1.53 9.32 -18.51
CA GLU A 89 -1.66 8.66 -19.80
C GLU A 89 -3.02 7.96 -19.97
N GLN A 90 -3.50 7.34 -18.89
CA GLN A 90 -4.82 6.72 -18.86
C GLN A 90 -5.95 7.76 -18.72
N GLY A 91 -5.67 9.05 -18.56
CA GLY A 91 -6.70 10.08 -18.38
C GLY A 91 -7.48 9.94 -17.07
N GLY A 92 -6.85 9.40 -16.03
CA GLY A 92 -7.43 9.15 -14.71
C GLY A 92 -7.80 7.69 -14.45
N ILE A 93 -8.16 7.40 -13.20
CA ILE A 93 -8.50 6.06 -12.70
C ILE A 93 -9.82 6.07 -11.94
N ASN A 94 -10.55 4.96 -11.92
CA ASN A 94 -11.85 4.87 -11.24
C ASN A 94 -11.67 4.50 -9.76
N GLY A 95 -10.74 3.61 -9.45
CA GLY A 95 -10.52 3.13 -8.09
C GLY A 95 -9.04 2.86 -7.76
N ILE A 96 -8.68 3.13 -6.52
CA ILE A 96 -7.42 2.79 -5.88
C ILE A 96 -7.73 1.63 -4.93
N VAL A 97 -7.16 0.48 -5.23
CA VAL A 97 -7.39 -0.78 -4.52
C VAL A 97 -6.23 -1.04 -3.58
N ILE A 98 -6.47 -0.90 -2.28
CA ILE A 98 -5.49 -1.24 -1.25
C ILE A 98 -5.53 -2.74 -1.01
N VAL A 99 -4.50 -3.45 -1.46
CA VAL A 99 -4.37 -4.91 -1.39
C VAL A 99 -3.62 -5.29 -0.12
N LEU A 100 -4.33 -5.95 0.80
CA LEU A 100 -3.83 -6.36 2.10
C LEU A 100 -3.98 -7.87 2.27
N ASN A 101 -3.08 -8.48 3.05
CA ASN A 101 -3.25 -9.88 3.44
C ASN A 101 -4.36 -10.00 4.50
N TYR A 102 -5.33 -10.89 4.27
CA TYR A 102 -6.44 -11.20 5.17
C TYR A 102 -5.99 -11.42 6.62
N ASN A 103 -4.87 -12.15 6.80
CA ASN A 103 -4.34 -12.51 8.12
C ASN A 103 -3.66 -11.34 8.86
N THR A 104 -3.47 -10.20 8.19
CA THR A 104 -2.80 -9.04 8.77
C THR A 104 -3.80 -8.09 9.41
N ASN A 105 -3.66 -7.85 10.72
CA ASN A 105 -4.47 -6.87 11.47
C ASN A 105 -3.73 -5.56 11.75
N ARG A 106 -2.53 -5.38 11.16
CA ARG A 106 -1.69 -4.20 11.39
C ARG A 106 -1.44 -3.48 10.08
N ILE A 107 -1.48 -2.16 10.11
CA ILE A 107 -1.12 -1.34 8.96
C ILE A 107 0.37 -1.06 9.04
N SER A 108 1.11 -1.42 8.01
CA SER A 108 2.53 -1.08 7.93
C SER A 108 2.72 0.41 7.69
N ASN A 109 3.87 0.94 8.09
CA ASN A 109 4.18 2.35 7.87
C ASN A 109 4.36 2.68 6.39
N ASN A 110 4.84 1.72 5.59
CA ASN A 110 4.97 1.89 4.14
C ASN A 110 3.61 2.17 3.49
N ILE A 111 2.57 1.40 3.84
CA ILE A 111 1.21 1.65 3.34
C ILE A 111 0.71 3.03 3.80
N LYS A 112 0.95 3.42 5.05
CA LYS A 112 0.51 4.73 5.58
C LYS A 112 1.13 5.88 4.78
N ILE A 113 2.44 5.84 4.56
CA ILE A 113 3.17 6.85 3.79
C ILE A 113 2.65 6.87 2.36
N MET A 114 2.43 5.71 1.73
CA MET A 114 1.89 5.65 0.37
C MET A 114 0.50 6.30 0.27
N ILE A 115 -0.40 6.03 1.22
CA ILE A 115 -1.73 6.66 1.24
C ILE A 115 -1.62 8.17 1.45
N GLN A 116 -0.72 8.63 2.33
CA GLN A 116 -0.47 10.06 2.56
C GLN A 116 0.12 10.77 1.35
N ILE A 117 0.98 10.10 0.57
CA ILE A 117 1.48 10.64 -0.70
C ILE A 117 0.32 10.70 -1.71
N MET A 118 -0.43 9.61 -1.85
CA MET A 118 -1.52 9.54 -2.82
C MET A 118 -2.63 10.56 -2.55
N SER A 119 -2.96 10.80 -1.29
CA SER A 119 -3.95 11.82 -0.93
C SER A 119 -3.55 13.25 -1.26
N LYS A 120 -2.25 13.48 -1.46
CA LYS A 120 -1.68 14.75 -1.91
C LYS A 120 -1.51 14.80 -3.43
N ILE A 121 -1.27 13.69 -4.12
CA ILE A 121 -1.20 13.69 -5.60
C ILE A 121 -2.59 13.77 -6.24
N PHE A 122 -3.62 13.20 -5.63
CA PHE A 122 -5.01 13.28 -6.09
C PHE A 122 -5.78 14.42 -5.41
N PRO A 123 -6.87 14.93 -6.01
CA PRO A 123 -7.75 15.90 -5.37
C PRO A 123 -8.28 15.42 -4.02
N SER A 124 -7.92 16.13 -2.95
CA SER A 124 -8.11 15.68 -1.56
C SER A 124 -9.58 15.44 -1.17
N HIS A 125 -10.52 16.22 -1.71
CA HIS A 125 -11.96 16.13 -1.40
C HIS A 125 -12.68 14.97 -2.07
N ASP A 126 -12.06 14.30 -3.05
CA ASP A 126 -12.66 13.17 -3.76
C ASP A 126 -11.87 11.88 -3.58
N PHE A 127 -10.58 11.96 -3.26
CA PHE A 127 -9.65 10.84 -3.12
C PHE A 127 -10.27 9.60 -2.43
N LEU A 128 -10.97 9.82 -1.32
CA LEU A 128 -11.55 8.77 -0.49
C LEU A 128 -12.66 7.99 -1.18
N LYS A 129 -13.43 8.63 -2.06
CA LYS A 129 -14.50 8.02 -2.85
C LYS A 129 -13.96 7.01 -3.88
N HIS A 130 -12.66 7.10 -4.17
CA HIS A 130 -11.95 6.19 -5.06
C HIS A 130 -11.23 5.07 -4.32
N ILE A 131 -11.24 5.01 -2.98
CA ILE A 131 -10.54 3.96 -2.24
C ILE A 131 -11.45 2.78 -2.01
N CYS A 132 -10.92 1.57 -2.23
CA CYS A 132 -11.46 0.35 -1.65
C CYS A 132 -10.32 -0.54 -1.13
N ILE A 133 -10.67 -1.52 -0.30
CA ILE A 133 -9.70 -2.46 0.29
C ILE A 133 -10.03 -3.87 -0.19
N VAL A 134 -9.02 -4.59 -0.66
CA VAL A 134 -9.10 -6.03 -0.92
C VAL A 134 -8.27 -6.78 0.10
N TRP A 135 -8.94 -7.55 0.94
CA TRP A 135 -8.35 -8.54 1.85
C TRP A 135 -8.07 -9.82 1.06
N ASN A 136 -6.89 -9.86 0.44
CA ASN A 136 -6.43 -10.99 -0.37
C ASN A 136 -5.92 -12.14 0.51
N LYS A 137 -5.69 -13.32 -0.09
CA LYS A 137 -5.38 -14.57 0.64
C LYS A 137 -6.49 -14.95 1.64
N CYS A 138 -7.72 -14.51 1.35
CA CYS A 138 -8.91 -14.96 2.06
C CYS A 138 -9.35 -16.28 1.44
N TYR A 139 -8.66 -17.37 1.78
CA TYR A 139 -8.85 -18.70 1.18
C TYR A 139 -10.29 -19.22 1.32
N TYR A 140 -10.70 -20.10 0.39
CA TYR A 140 -12.03 -20.74 0.39
C TYR A 140 -12.32 -21.53 1.69
N SER A 141 -11.27 -22.02 2.37
CA SER A 141 -11.38 -22.86 3.57
C SER A 141 -11.76 -22.09 4.85
N ILE A 142 -11.82 -20.75 4.77
CA ILE A 142 -12.26 -19.91 5.89
C ILE A 142 -13.76 -20.08 6.09
N SER A 143 -14.16 -20.48 7.29
CA SER A 143 -15.59 -20.62 7.63
C SER A 143 -16.32 -19.28 7.64
N ASP A 144 -17.63 -19.30 7.36
CA ASP A 144 -18.48 -18.10 7.40
C ASP A 144 -18.42 -17.35 8.74
N ARG A 145 -18.32 -18.09 9.85
CA ARG A 145 -18.17 -17.51 11.19
C ARG A 145 -16.83 -16.76 11.33
N GLN A 146 -15.73 -17.35 10.86
CA GLN A 146 -14.42 -16.69 10.89
C GLN A 146 -14.41 -15.45 10.00
N LEU A 147 -14.96 -15.57 8.79
CA LEU A 147 -15.04 -14.46 7.84
C LEU A 147 -15.90 -13.31 8.39
N THR A 148 -17.04 -13.62 9.01
CA THR A 148 -17.93 -12.62 9.63
C THR A 148 -17.22 -11.88 10.76
N ASN A 149 -16.55 -12.61 11.67
CA ASN A 149 -15.80 -12.00 12.76
C ASN A 149 -14.66 -11.13 12.23
N GLN A 150 -13.92 -11.57 11.21
CA GLN A 150 -12.86 -10.77 10.61
C GLN A 150 -13.43 -9.54 9.90
N LYS A 151 -14.55 -9.65 9.18
CA LYS A 151 -15.25 -8.52 8.56
C LYS A 151 -15.56 -7.42 9.60
N GLU A 152 -16.01 -7.83 10.79
CA GLU A 152 -16.30 -6.91 11.90
C GLU A 152 -15.03 -6.25 12.45
N ILE A 153 -13.98 -7.03 12.75
CA ILE A 153 -12.68 -6.50 13.24
C ILE A 153 -12.07 -5.52 12.22
N LYS A 154 -12.06 -5.89 10.93
CA LYS A 154 -11.52 -5.01 9.89
C LYS A 154 -12.30 -3.70 9.79
N ARG A 155 -13.63 -3.75 9.95
CA ARG A 155 -14.49 -2.57 9.87
C ARG A 155 -14.39 -1.67 11.10
N ASN A 156 -14.35 -2.25 12.29
CA ASN A 156 -14.50 -1.51 13.55
C ASN A 156 -13.17 -1.15 14.21
N GLU A 157 -12.09 -1.86 13.89
CA GLU A 157 -10.76 -1.62 14.47
C GLU A 157 -9.78 -1.13 13.41
N PHE A 158 -9.59 -1.93 12.35
CA PHE A 158 -8.55 -1.64 11.34
C PHE A 158 -8.86 -0.39 10.51
N LEU A 159 -10.08 -0.27 9.99
CA LEU A 159 -10.45 0.85 9.13
C LEU A 159 -10.33 2.18 9.90
N PRO A 160 -10.89 2.36 11.12
CA PRO A 160 -10.67 3.57 11.91
C PRO A 160 -9.20 3.89 12.16
N GLU A 161 -8.34 2.89 12.39
CA GLU A 161 -6.89 3.10 12.52
C GLU A 161 -6.29 3.66 11.22
N LEU A 162 -6.66 3.10 10.07
CA LEU A 162 -6.23 3.58 8.75
C LEU A 162 -6.67 5.03 8.50
N LEU A 163 -7.93 5.34 8.83
CA LEU A 163 -8.52 6.67 8.67
C LEU A 163 -7.81 7.70 9.55
N ARG A 164 -7.60 7.39 10.84
CA ARG A 164 -6.99 8.30 11.81
C ARG A 164 -5.56 8.73 11.44
N LEU A 165 -4.79 7.81 10.86
CA LEU A 165 -3.35 8.00 10.63
C LEU A 165 -3.00 8.87 9.44
N THR A 166 -3.98 9.17 8.59
CA THR A 166 -3.68 9.85 7.33
C THR A 166 -3.82 11.37 7.40
N GLU A 167 -4.35 11.96 8.48
CA GLU A 167 -4.74 13.40 8.56
C GLU A 167 -5.69 13.88 7.45
N ILE A 168 -6.01 13.02 6.46
CA ILE A 168 -6.91 13.26 5.33
C ILE A 168 -8.35 13.51 5.80
N PHE A 169 -8.74 12.91 6.93
CA PHE A 169 -10.15 12.78 7.34
C PHE A 169 -10.61 13.76 8.44
N THR A 170 -9.76 14.67 8.91
CA THR A 170 -10.10 15.53 10.07
C THR A 170 -10.93 16.77 9.72
N GLY A 171 -11.30 16.97 8.45
CA GLY A 171 -12.17 18.06 8.03
C GLY A 171 -13.13 17.66 6.90
N ALA A 172 -14.40 17.43 7.28
CA ALA A 172 -15.60 17.54 6.44
C ALA A 172 -16.18 16.34 5.65
N GLU A 173 -15.74 15.08 5.83
CA GLU A 173 -16.42 13.92 5.19
C GLU A 173 -16.83 12.82 6.19
N GLU A 174 -17.70 13.17 7.13
CA GLU A 174 -18.37 12.23 8.06
C GLU A 174 -19.44 11.40 7.31
N ASN A 175 -19.07 10.44 6.44
CA ASN A 175 -19.83 9.19 6.10
C ASN A 175 -19.34 8.38 4.87
N ILE A 176 -18.08 8.46 4.46
CA ILE A 176 -17.63 7.63 3.33
C ILE A 176 -17.47 6.16 3.77
N ASP A 177 -18.35 5.28 3.26
CA ASP A 177 -18.20 3.82 3.39
C ASP A 177 -17.14 3.33 2.40
N ILE A 178 -15.94 3.04 2.91
CA ILE A 178 -14.86 2.44 2.11
C ILE A 178 -15.20 0.95 1.90
N PRO A 179 -15.44 0.50 0.65
CA PRO A 179 -15.79 -0.88 0.39
C PRO A 179 -14.62 -1.81 0.73
N MET A 180 -14.94 -2.96 1.32
CA MET A 180 -13.98 -4.02 1.61
C MET A 180 -14.43 -5.32 0.92
N TYR A 181 -13.50 -5.96 0.22
CA TYR A 181 -13.70 -7.21 -0.51
C TYR A 181 -12.75 -8.28 0.03
N TYR A 182 -13.15 -9.55 -0.01
CA TYR A 182 -12.43 -10.65 0.64
C TYR A 182 -12.17 -11.74 -0.38
N VAL A 183 -10.96 -11.82 -0.89
CA VAL A 183 -10.65 -12.53 -2.14
C VAL A 183 -9.55 -13.54 -1.91
N ASP A 184 -9.70 -14.71 -2.53
CA ASP A 184 -8.60 -15.62 -2.84
C ASP A 184 -8.27 -15.47 -4.33
N SER A 185 -7.20 -14.75 -4.64
CA SER A 185 -6.79 -14.46 -6.02
C SER A 185 -5.99 -15.59 -6.68
N GLN A 186 -5.64 -16.64 -5.93
CA GLN A 186 -4.90 -17.81 -6.44
C GLN A 186 -5.50 -19.08 -5.85
N PRO A 187 -6.77 -19.40 -6.17
CA PRO A 187 -7.40 -20.60 -5.67
C PRO A 187 -6.72 -21.85 -6.25
N ASP A 188 -6.73 -22.94 -5.48
CA ASP A 188 -6.42 -24.26 -6.02
C ASP A 188 -7.46 -24.62 -7.10
N GLU A 189 -7.03 -25.14 -8.26
CA GLU A 189 -7.91 -25.40 -9.42
C GLU A 189 -9.10 -26.33 -9.11
N GLU A 190 -8.97 -27.19 -8.11
CA GLU A 190 -10.01 -28.16 -7.70
C GLU A 190 -11.01 -27.60 -6.68
N ARG A 191 -10.87 -26.33 -6.26
CA ARG A 191 -11.66 -25.73 -5.18
C ARG A 191 -12.65 -24.71 -5.72
N ASP A 192 -13.82 -24.68 -5.07
CA ASP A 192 -14.83 -23.67 -5.35
C ASP A 192 -14.35 -22.29 -4.85
N ASN A 193 -14.17 -21.37 -5.79
CA ASN A 193 -13.79 -19.98 -5.53
C ASN A 193 -14.90 -18.97 -5.90
N ILE A 194 -16.16 -19.42 -6.03
CA ILE A 194 -17.31 -18.57 -6.40
C ILE A 194 -17.44 -17.36 -5.47
N ARG A 195 -17.20 -17.53 -4.16
CA ARG A 195 -17.24 -16.42 -3.20
C ARG A 195 -16.28 -15.28 -3.57
N SER A 196 -15.06 -15.61 -4.02
CA SER A 196 -14.07 -14.60 -4.43
C SER A 196 -14.47 -13.94 -5.74
N GLU A 197 -15.02 -14.70 -6.70
CA GLU A 197 -15.56 -14.14 -7.93
C GLU A 197 -16.71 -13.16 -7.66
N GLU A 198 -17.64 -13.49 -6.76
CA GLU A 198 -18.73 -12.58 -6.35
C GLU A 198 -18.20 -11.28 -5.73
N GLU A 199 -17.16 -11.36 -4.90
CA GLU A 199 -16.50 -10.18 -4.31
C GLU A 199 -15.81 -9.33 -5.38
N ILE A 200 -15.19 -9.94 -6.41
CA ILE A 200 -14.63 -9.21 -7.56
C ILE A 200 -15.71 -8.57 -8.44
N GLU A 201 -16.81 -9.26 -8.70
CA GLU A 201 -17.94 -8.67 -9.44
C GLU A 201 -18.52 -7.45 -8.70
N ARG A 202 -18.57 -7.50 -7.36
CA ARG A 202 -18.94 -6.34 -6.54
C ARG A 202 -17.93 -5.20 -6.64
N LEU A 203 -16.63 -5.49 -6.67
CA LEU A 203 -15.55 -4.50 -6.87
C LEU A 203 -15.68 -3.83 -8.24
N ILE A 204 -15.84 -4.62 -9.31
CA ILE A 204 -15.99 -4.12 -10.67
C ILE A 204 -17.24 -3.25 -10.79
N LYS A 205 -18.37 -3.71 -10.23
CA LYS A 205 -19.63 -2.94 -10.23
C LYS A 205 -19.50 -1.63 -9.47
N TRP A 206 -18.74 -1.59 -8.39
CA TRP A 206 -18.42 -0.36 -7.66
C TRP A 206 -17.57 0.59 -8.52
N GLY A 207 -16.46 0.11 -9.09
CA GLY A 207 -15.57 0.93 -9.92
C GLY A 207 -16.25 1.52 -11.15
N ARG A 208 -17.13 0.75 -11.82
CA ARG A 208 -17.91 1.20 -12.99
C ARG A 208 -18.81 2.39 -12.70
N ARG A 209 -19.22 2.59 -11.44
CA ARG A 209 -20.09 3.71 -11.00
C ARG A 209 -19.31 4.98 -10.69
N ILE A 210 -17.99 4.88 -10.56
CA ILE A 210 -17.15 5.99 -10.13
C ILE A 210 -16.63 6.74 -11.37
N THR A 211 -16.72 8.07 -11.33
CA THR A 211 -16.09 8.94 -12.35
C THR A 211 -14.57 8.91 -12.17
N PRO A 212 -13.76 8.80 -13.23
CA PRO A 212 -12.31 8.76 -13.06
C PRO A 212 -11.75 9.99 -12.33
N ILE A 213 -10.87 9.78 -11.35
CA ILE A 213 -10.04 10.81 -10.71
C ILE A 213 -8.69 10.89 -11.40
N ASN A 214 -8.15 12.09 -11.53
CA ASN A 214 -6.84 12.33 -12.14
C ASN A 214 -5.91 13.08 -11.16
N ILE A 215 -4.64 13.18 -11.50
CA ILE A 215 -3.63 13.89 -10.72
C ILE A 215 -4.05 15.35 -10.55
N ASP A 216 -4.03 15.83 -9.31
CA ASP A 216 -4.25 17.22 -8.98
C ASP A 216 -3.06 18.04 -9.45
N THR A 217 -3.28 18.78 -10.54
CA THR A 217 -2.32 19.69 -11.18
C THR A 217 -2.55 21.16 -10.79
N SER A 218 -3.37 21.42 -9.77
CA SER A 218 -3.54 22.76 -9.25
C SER A 218 -2.18 23.30 -8.75
N ASN A 219 -1.94 24.60 -8.99
CA ASN A 219 -0.69 25.26 -8.58
C ASN A 219 -0.63 25.56 -7.07
N LEU A 220 -1.32 24.77 -6.25
CA LEU A 220 -1.28 24.89 -4.80
C LEU A 220 -0.05 24.16 -4.27
N GLU A 221 0.74 24.84 -3.46
CA GLU A 221 1.87 24.20 -2.76
C GLU A 221 1.36 23.08 -1.86
N LYS A 222 1.89 21.88 -2.06
CA LYS A 222 1.57 20.71 -1.27
C LYS A 222 2.60 20.57 -0.16
N ALA A 223 2.15 20.52 1.09
CA ALA A 223 3.05 20.27 2.22
C ALA A 223 3.80 18.94 2.02
N PRO A 224 5.09 18.84 2.37
CA PRO A 224 5.83 17.59 2.24
C PRO A 224 5.23 16.49 3.13
N VAL A 225 5.42 15.23 2.75
CA VAL A 225 5.15 14.07 3.64
C VAL A 225 6.41 13.79 4.44
N ILE A 226 6.28 13.55 5.74
CA ILE A 226 7.43 13.22 6.60
C ILE A 226 7.47 11.70 6.78
N GLU A 227 8.55 11.09 6.36
CA GLU A 227 8.82 9.68 6.61
C GLU A 227 9.82 9.54 7.75
N VAL A 228 9.58 8.57 8.64
CA VAL A 228 10.44 8.25 9.78
C VAL A 228 10.79 6.77 9.80
N LYS A 229 12.02 6.44 10.20
CA LYS A 229 12.46 5.06 10.44
C LYS A 229 13.37 4.97 11.66
N GLU A 230 13.44 3.77 12.22
CA GLU A 230 14.44 3.40 13.22
C GLU A 230 15.43 2.43 12.58
N GLU A 231 16.71 2.73 12.70
CA GLU A 231 17.81 1.84 12.34
C GLU A 231 18.51 1.34 13.60
N THR A 232 18.79 0.04 13.63
CA THR A 232 19.50 -0.61 14.73
C THR A 232 20.85 -1.12 14.23
N GLU A 233 21.92 -0.69 14.88
CA GLU A 233 23.29 -1.12 14.57
C GLU A 233 23.92 -1.83 15.77
N SER A 234 24.56 -2.98 15.50
CA SER A 234 25.39 -3.67 16.48
C SER A 234 26.76 -3.01 16.53
N MET A 235 27.13 -2.47 17.69
CA MET A 235 28.40 -1.76 17.90
C MET A 235 29.53 -2.68 18.39
N GLY A 236 29.30 -4.00 18.41
CA GLY A 236 30.27 -5.01 18.83
C GLY A 236 29.85 -5.82 20.06
N ASN A 237 30.54 -6.93 20.26
CA ASN A 237 30.32 -7.88 21.36
C ASN A 237 31.62 -8.03 22.16
N THR A 238 31.61 -7.66 23.44
CA THR A 238 32.76 -7.79 24.35
C THR A 238 32.76 -9.12 25.12
N GLY A 239 31.98 -10.11 24.67
CA GLY A 239 31.79 -11.40 25.33
C GLY A 239 30.82 -11.36 26.52
N LYS A 240 30.77 -10.25 27.26
CA LYS A 240 29.89 -10.04 28.44
C LYS A 240 28.73 -9.08 28.17
N TYR A 241 28.87 -8.17 27.20
CA TYR A 241 27.85 -7.19 26.85
C TYR A 241 27.66 -7.09 25.34
N ILE A 242 26.40 -6.92 24.93
CA ILE A 242 26.02 -6.53 23.58
C ILE A 242 25.76 -5.02 23.63
N LYS A 243 26.47 -4.27 22.78
CA LYS A 243 26.22 -2.83 22.61
C LYS A 243 25.41 -2.61 21.35
N THR A 244 24.24 -2.03 21.50
CA THR A 244 23.33 -1.75 20.39
C THR A 244 23.06 -0.25 20.33
N GLN A 245 23.11 0.30 19.13
CA GLN A 245 22.77 1.69 18.86
C GLN A 245 21.44 1.74 18.09
N PHE A 246 20.55 2.63 18.53
CA PHE A 246 19.29 2.94 17.88
C PHE A 246 19.39 4.34 17.30
N LYS A 247 19.20 4.48 15.99
CA LYS A 247 19.16 5.75 15.27
C LYS A 247 17.73 5.99 14.79
N TRP A 248 17.17 7.12 15.17
CA TRP A 248 15.89 7.60 14.68
C TRP A 248 16.16 8.58 13.56
N MET A 249 15.65 8.28 12.37
CA MET A 249 15.88 9.08 11.17
C MET A 249 14.56 9.58 10.61
N ARG A 250 14.61 10.72 9.94
CA ARG A 250 13.47 11.26 9.17
C ARG A 250 13.93 11.73 7.79
N ARG A 251 13.01 11.80 6.84
CA ARG A 251 13.20 12.51 5.57
C ARG A 251 11.92 13.20 5.16
N GLU A 252 12.04 14.27 4.39
CA GLU A 252 10.90 14.94 3.76
C GLU A 252 10.67 14.37 2.37
N ILE A 253 9.42 14.23 1.95
CA ILE A 253 9.03 13.81 0.61
C ILE A 253 8.22 14.97 0.01
N GLY A 254 8.84 15.71 -0.90
CA GLY A 254 8.24 16.81 -1.63
C GLY A 254 7.33 16.30 -2.74
N ILE A 255 6.20 16.99 -2.94
CA ILE A 255 5.24 16.70 -4.00
C ILE A 255 5.05 17.99 -4.79
N GLY A 256 5.50 18.00 -6.04
CA GLY A 256 5.37 19.12 -6.95
C GLY A 256 3.92 19.33 -7.41
N ASN A 257 3.65 20.50 -7.97
CA ASN A 257 2.31 20.88 -8.46
C ASN A 257 1.78 19.93 -9.53
N ASN A 258 2.66 19.33 -10.34
CA ASN A 258 2.32 18.34 -11.36
C ASN A 258 2.18 16.90 -10.81
N GLY A 259 2.29 16.71 -9.49
CA GLY A 259 2.34 15.41 -8.83
C GLY A 259 3.73 14.76 -8.77
N GLU A 260 4.79 15.40 -9.29
CA GLU A 260 6.16 14.87 -9.25
C GLU A 260 6.62 14.67 -7.81
N ILE A 261 7.21 13.51 -7.52
CA ILE A 261 7.63 13.13 -6.17
C ILE A 261 9.15 13.16 -6.06
N LYS A 262 9.65 13.84 -5.02
CA LYS A 262 11.06 13.96 -4.69
C LYS A 262 11.28 13.66 -3.22
N TYR A 263 12.07 12.65 -2.94
CA TYR A 263 12.48 12.33 -1.59
C TYR A 263 13.68 13.20 -1.20
N GLY A 264 13.73 13.59 0.07
CA GLY A 264 14.86 14.25 0.70
C GLY A 264 15.90 13.24 1.16
N GLU A 265 17.00 13.74 1.71
CA GLU A 265 18.00 12.91 2.37
C GLU A 265 17.54 12.50 3.77
N TRP A 266 18.08 11.37 4.27
CA TRP A 266 17.82 10.94 5.62
C TRP A 266 18.59 11.80 6.63
N GLU A 267 17.87 12.39 7.57
CA GLU A 267 18.40 13.16 8.70
C GLU A 267 18.31 12.35 9.99
N ILE A 268 19.39 12.28 10.76
CA ILE A 268 19.37 11.68 12.10
C ILE A 268 18.73 12.66 13.08
N VAL A 269 17.61 12.26 13.67
CA VAL A 269 16.88 13.04 14.67
C VAL A 269 17.39 12.74 16.08
N LYS A 270 17.67 11.46 16.37
CA LYS A 270 18.06 11.01 17.70
C LYS A 270 18.91 9.75 17.64
N VAL A 271 19.89 9.65 18.52
CA VAL A 271 20.72 8.45 18.69
C VAL A 271 20.67 8.01 20.15
N MET A 272 20.46 6.73 20.40
CA MET A 272 20.51 6.11 21.73
C MET A 272 21.40 4.88 21.70
N SER A 273 22.03 4.55 22.82
CA SER A 273 22.82 3.33 22.96
C SER A 273 22.40 2.57 24.20
N ASN A 274 22.22 1.26 24.06
CA ASN A 274 21.98 0.36 25.19
C ASN A 274 23.09 -0.69 25.28
N GLU A 275 23.46 -1.03 26.51
CA GLU A 275 24.35 -2.14 26.82
C GLU A 275 23.56 -3.20 27.58
N LYS A 276 23.44 -4.39 27.00
CA LYS A 276 22.71 -5.51 27.62
C LYS A 276 23.68 -6.64 27.98
N GLN A 277 23.60 -7.11 29.22
CA GLN A 277 24.47 -8.18 29.72
C GLN A 277 24.07 -9.51 29.07
N SER A 278 25.02 -10.21 28.45
CA SER A 278 24.78 -11.48 27.77
C SER A 278 24.85 -12.65 28.74
N SER A 279 23.80 -13.48 28.81
CA SER A 279 23.74 -14.66 29.67
C SER A 279 24.19 -15.96 29.00
N ASN A 280 24.42 -15.98 27.67
CA ASN A 280 24.85 -17.19 26.96
C ASN A 280 25.47 -16.91 25.56
N PRO A 281 26.82 -16.96 25.40
CA PRO A 281 27.51 -16.43 24.23
C PRO A 281 27.20 -17.16 22.90
N LEU A 282 26.92 -18.47 22.91
CA LEU A 282 26.65 -19.24 21.69
C LEU A 282 25.28 -18.92 21.05
N LYS A 283 24.25 -18.66 21.86
CA LYS A 283 22.92 -18.23 21.36
C LYS A 283 22.96 -16.78 20.85
N THR A 284 23.87 -15.97 21.38
CA THR A 284 24.04 -14.56 20.98
C THR A 284 24.59 -14.41 19.57
N VAL A 285 25.48 -15.28 19.11
CA VAL A 285 26.01 -15.24 17.73
C VAL A 285 24.90 -15.46 16.69
N ILE A 286 23.97 -16.38 16.97
CA ILE A 286 22.80 -16.64 16.11
C ILE A 286 21.82 -15.45 16.15
N ALA A 287 21.64 -14.81 17.31
CA ALA A 287 20.84 -13.60 17.44
C ALA A 287 21.45 -12.40 16.67
N ILE A 288 22.77 -12.26 16.62
CA ILE A 288 23.46 -11.21 15.84
C ILE A 288 23.21 -11.40 14.34
N GLY A 289 23.22 -12.63 13.84
CA GLY A 289 22.84 -12.92 12.44
C GLY A 289 21.37 -12.58 12.12
N ALA A 290 20.47 -12.69 13.09
CA ALA A 290 19.05 -12.37 12.93
C ALA A 290 18.71 -10.87 13.16
N ILE A 291 19.47 -10.15 13.99
CA ILE A 291 19.30 -8.71 14.28
C ILE A 291 19.74 -7.83 13.09
N ILE A 292 20.54 -8.37 12.15
CA ILE A 292 20.98 -7.63 10.95
C ILE A 292 19.81 -7.19 10.05
N ILE A 293 18.59 -7.73 10.22
CA ILE A 293 17.42 -7.26 9.47
C ILE A 293 16.22 -7.17 10.42
N THR A 294 16.06 -6.06 11.13
CA THR A 294 14.73 -5.70 11.63
C THR A 294 14.57 -4.18 11.60
N VAL A 295 14.01 -3.69 10.49
CA VAL A 295 13.49 -2.33 10.38
C VAL A 295 12.21 -2.26 11.21
N GLY A 296 12.35 -1.91 12.49
CA GLY A 296 11.22 -1.67 13.39
C GLY A 296 10.72 -0.24 13.25
N ALA A 297 9.81 0.03 12.32
CA ALA A 297 9.27 1.38 12.17
C ALA A 297 8.28 1.69 13.32
N ILE A 298 8.72 2.49 14.29
CA ILE A 298 7.87 2.92 15.42
C ILE A 298 6.86 3.96 14.94
N GLY A 299 5.60 3.79 15.36
CA GLY A 299 4.51 4.72 15.08
C GLY A 299 4.87 6.16 15.49
N ALA A 300 4.50 7.10 14.63
CA ALA A 300 4.74 8.52 14.83
C ALA A 300 4.20 8.99 16.20
N ILE A 301 5.11 9.37 17.11
CA ILE A 301 4.76 10.24 18.24
C ILE A 301 4.90 11.66 17.72
N ILE A 302 3.76 12.30 17.44
CA ILE A 302 3.69 13.71 17.09
C ILE A 302 4.09 14.51 18.34
N PHE A 303 5.30 15.09 18.34
CA PHE A 303 5.70 16.11 19.30
C PHE A 303 5.19 17.47 18.78
N CYS A 304 4.02 17.90 19.26
CA CYS A 304 3.57 19.28 19.09
C CYS A 304 4.41 20.20 19.98
N PHE A 305 5.43 20.85 19.42
CA PHE A 305 6.01 22.03 20.03
C PHE A 305 5.09 23.22 19.78
N SER A 306 4.25 23.55 20.78
CA SER A 306 3.60 24.85 20.86
C SER A 306 4.66 25.92 21.13
N LYS A 307 4.83 26.86 20.19
CA LYS A 307 5.54 28.11 20.43
C LYS A 307 4.66 29.02 21.30
N ARG A 308 5.05 29.21 22.56
CA ARG A 308 5.35 30.52 23.17
C ARG A 308 5.88 30.33 24.59
#